data_AF-A2EHP6-F1
#
_entry.id   AF-A2EHP6-F1
#
_cell.length_a   1.000
_cell.length_b   1.000
_cell.length_c   1.000
_cell.angle_alpha   90.00
_cell.angle_beta   90.00
_cell.angle_gamma   90.00
#
_symmetry.space_group_name_H-M   'P 1'
#
loop_
_entity.id
_entity.type
_entity.pdbx_description
1 polymer ?
#
loop_
_entity_poly.entity_id
_entity_poly.type
_entity_poly.pdbx_seq_one_letter_code
_entity_poly.pdbx_strand_id
1 'polypeptide(L)'
;MTTGETIENLEKQEKLLDQNINDKKEELLKIDRKRKVLQSMCDQLQVQKAELIDKINKLNESHHKKREEARDHFGRKLNNLDILMNRYIEPLNKVKFKNSLLHERRKYLAERWKVKETQYIVTLNQIKEQINQTRAKLTAVNMHRMQRDESPFRNPIPSEDPLEVFLANDPIRSMNFGSNPERDWANAFMNTNFEIKFDADINEKEKQINMLQESCRVLHQRKLRLSKLLKEKNQTENPEK
;
A
#
# COMPACT_ATOMS: atom_id res chain seq x y z
N MET A 1 -113.29 17.41 -44.14
CA MET A 1 -112.05 17.94 -43.56
C MET A 1 -112.10 19.45 -43.69
N THR A 2 -112.42 20.13 -42.61
CA THR A 2 -112.56 21.59 -42.58
C THR A 2 -111.20 22.21 -42.27
N THR A 3 -110.93 23.37 -42.85
CA THR A 3 -109.69 24.13 -42.68
C THR A 3 -109.37 24.49 -41.22
N GLY A 4 -110.34 24.41 -40.30
CA GLY A 4 -110.14 24.64 -38.86
C GLY A 4 -109.34 23.55 -38.13
N GLU A 5 -109.57 22.26 -38.42
CA GLU A 5 -108.85 21.14 -37.76
C GLU A 5 -107.38 21.06 -38.17
N THR A 6 -107.05 21.60 -39.35
CA THR A 6 -105.66 21.67 -39.83
C THR A 6 -104.89 22.79 -39.15
N ILE A 7 -105.54 23.93 -38.86
CA ILE A 7 -104.93 25.06 -38.14
C ILE A 7 -104.62 24.67 -36.68
N GLU A 8 -105.54 24.03 -35.97
CA GLU A 8 -105.33 23.65 -34.56
C GLU A 8 -104.20 22.61 -34.39
N ASN A 9 -104.05 21.70 -35.35
CA ASN A 9 -102.94 20.73 -35.36
C ASN A 9 -101.59 21.39 -35.67
N LEU A 10 -101.58 22.41 -36.54
CA LEU A 10 -100.37 23.19 -36.83
C LEU A 10 -99.93 24.02 -35.61
N GLU A 11 -100.86 24.65 -34.89
CA GLU A 11 -100.56 25.40 -33.65
C GLU A 11 -99.99 24.49 -32.54
N LYS A 12 -100.49 23.25 -32.42
CA LYS A 12 -99.94 22.26 -31.48
C LYS A 12 -98.53 21.82 -31.89
N GLN A 13 -98.27 21.62 -33.18
CA GLN A 13 -96.93 21.32 -33.69
C GLN A 13 -95.96 22.48 -33.49
N GLU A 14 -96.39 23.72 -33.71
CA GLU A 14 -95.58 24.92 -33.48
C GLU A 14 -95.15 25.03 -32.01
N LYS A 15 -96.08 24.85 -31.05
CA LYS A 15 -95.74 24.85 -29.62
C LYS A 15 -94.75 23.74 -29.24
N LEU A 16 -94.91 22.54 -29.80
CA LEU A 16 -93.98 21.43 -29.59
C LEU A 16 -92.59 21.74 -30.19
N LEU A 17 -92.54 22.34 -31.38
CA LEU A 17 -91.31 22.79 -32.02
C LEU A 17 -90.61 23.86 -31.20
N ASP A 18 -91.33 24.84 -30.68
CA ASP A 18 -90.78 25.91 -29.84
C ASP A 18 -90.19 25.36 -28.52
N GLN A 19 -90.87 24.41 -27.88
CA GLN A 19 -90.34 23.71 -26.71
C GLN A 19 -89.05 22.96 -27.05
N ASN A 20 -89.04 22.21 -28.15
CA ASN A 20 -87.88 21.44 -28.56
C ASN A 20 -86.69 22.36 -28.94
N ILE A 21 -86.97 23.51 -29.58
CA ILE A 21 -85.96 24.55 -29.86
C ILE A 21 -85.38 25.10 -28.55
N ASN A 22 -86.21 25.36 -27.54
CA ASN A 22 -85.73 25.83 -26.25
C ASN A 22 -84.89 24.78 -25.51
N ASP A 23 -85.32 23.52 -25.49
CA ASP A 23 -84.55 22.42 -24.89
C ASP A 23 -83.18 22.28 -25.57
N LYS A 24 -83.14 22.35 -26.92
CA LYS A 24 -81.88 22.29 -27.68
C LYS A 24 -80.99 23.50 -27.46
N LYS A 25 -81.56 24.70 -27.27
CA LYS A 25 -80.79 25.89 -26.87
C LYS A 25 -80.16 25.71 -25.50
N GLU A 26 -80.89 25.15 -24.53
CA GLU A 26 -80.34 24.86 -23.21
C GLU A 26 -79.24 23.79 -23.24
N GLU A 27 -79.40 22.73 -24.03
CA GLU A 27 -78.34 21.73 -24.26
C GLU A 27 -77.09 22.37 -24.86
N LEU A 28 -77.25 23.21 -25.88
CA LEU A 28 -76.13 23.94 -26.49
C LEU A 28 -75.42 24.86 -25.48
N LEU A 29 -76.17 25.57 -24.64
CA LEU A 29 -75.59 26.39 -23.57
C LEU A 29 -74.82 25.55 -22.55
N LYS A 30 -75.33 24.36 -22.18
CA LYS A 30 -74.62 23.43 -21.29
C LYS A 30 -73.33 22.92 -21.92
N ILE A 31 -73.35 22.59 -23.22
CA ILE A 31 -72.16 22.17 -23.96
C ILE A 31 -71.13 23.29 -24.04
N ASP A 32 -71.54 24.53 -24.33
CA ASP A 32 -70.62 25.67 -24.40
C ASP A 32 -69.95 25.96 -23.05
N ARG A 33 -70.71 25.86 -21.94
CA ARG A 33 -70.13 25.95 -20.58
C ARG A 33 -69.08 24.87 -20.34
N LYS A 34 -69.37 23.62 -20.68
CA LYS A 34 -68.40 22.51 -20.55
C LYS A 34 -67.16 22.75 -21.42
N ARG A 35 -67.33 23.22 -22.65
CA ARG A 35 -66.23 23.58 -23.55
C ARG A 35 -65.32 24.64 -22.93
N LYS A 36 -65.89 25.71 -22.36
CA LYS A 36 -65.13 26.78 -21.70
C LYS A 36 -64.36 26.28 -20.47
N VAL A 37 -64.96 25.40 -19.66
CA VAL A 37 -64.28 24.78 -18.51
C VAL A 37 -63.12 23.91 -18.98
N LEU A 38 -63.33 23.06 -19.99
CA LEU A 38 -62.28 22.21 -20.55
C LEU A 38 -61.13 23.03 -21.13
N GLN A 39 -61.45 24.13 -21.84
CA GLN A 39 -60.41 25.03 -22.36
C GLN A 39 -59.57 25.63 -21.22
N SER A 40 -60.22 26.14 -20.18
CA SER A 40 -59.53 26.68 -19.00
C SER A 40 -58.63 25.64 -18.32
N MET A 41 -59.10 24.39 -18.20
CA MET A 41 -58.27 23.30 -17.66
C MET A 41 -57.07 22.97 -18.57
N CYS A 42 -57.26 22.98 -19.90
CA CYS A 42 -56.16 22.80 -20.84
C CYS A 42 -55.11 23.91 -20.71
N ASP A 43 -55.54 25.15 -20.59
CA ASP A 43 -54.65 26.31 -20.44
C ASP A 43 -53.87 26.22 -19.11
N GLN A 44 -54.54 25.84 -18.02
CA GLN A 44 -53.89 25.58 -16.72
C GLN A 44 -52.86 24.45 -16.81
N LEU A 45 -53.17 23.34 -17.49
CA LEU A 45 -52.24 22.24 -17.69
C LEU A 45 -51.03 22.66 -18.54
N GLN A 46 -51.23 23.52 -19.53
CA GLN A 46 -50.11 24.05 -20.33
C GLN A 46 -49.18 24.91 -19.48
N VAL A 47 -49.72 25.77 -18.61
CA VAL A 47 -48.93 26.58 -17.67
C VAL A 47 -48.14 25.68 -16.72
N GLN A 48 -48.80 24.71 -16.09
CA GLN A 48 -48.13 23.76 -15.18
C GLN A 48 -47.05 22.95 -15.88
N LYS A 49 -47.29 22.52 -17.12
CA LYS A 49 -46.30 21.82 -17.94
C LYS A 49 -45.06 22.69 -18.16
N ALA A 50 -45.24 23.97 -18.52
CA ALA A 50 -44.13 24.90 -18.72
C ALA A 50 -43.32 25.09 -17.43
N GLU A 51 -43.99 25.29 -16.29
CA GLU A 51 -43.32 25.41 -14.99
C GLU A 51 -42.52 24.17 -14.60
N LEU A 52 -43.06 22.98 -14.87
CA LEU A 52 -42.37 21.71 -14.61
C LEU A 52 -41.13 21.54 -15.50
N ILE A 53 -41.24 21.91 -16.79
CA ILE A 53 -40.09 21.90 -17.71
C ILE A 53 -38.99 22.83 -17.19
N ASP A 54 -39.33 24.04 -16.76
CA ASP A 54 -38.37 25.00 -16.20
C ASP A 54 -37.71 24.47 -14.91
N LYS A 55 -38.48 23.83 -14.03
CA LYS A 55 -37.94 23.19 -12.82
C LYS A 55 -36.96 22.07 -13.17
N ILE A 56 -37.29 21.24 -14.16
CA ILE A 56 -36.41 20.15 -14.63
C ILE A 56 -35.12 20.73 -15.23
N ASN A 57 -35.21 21.79 -16.04
CA ASN A 57 -34.06 22.43 -16.65
C ASN A 57 -33.11 23.01 -15.60
N LYS A 58 -33.65 23.75 -14.61
CA LYS A 58 -32.86 24.29 -13.48
C LYS A 58 -32.19 23.19 -12.66
N LEU A 59 -32.90 22.08 -12.43
CA LEU A 59 -32.36 20.93 -11.71
C LEU A 59 -31.22 20.26 -12.49
N ASN A 60 -31.39 20.09 -13.80
CA ASN A 60 -30.37 19.53 -14.69
C ASN A 60 -29.11 20.40 -14.75
N GLU A 61 -29.25 21.72 -14.87
CA GLU A 61 -28.13 22.66 -14.84
C GLU A 61 -27.37 22.58 -13.51
N SER A 62 -28.09 22.58 -12.38
CA SER A 62 -27.49 22.43 -11.05
C SER A 62 -26.74 21.10 -10.89
N HIS A 63 -27.32 19.99 -11.35
CA HIS A 63 -26.66 18.69 -11.35
C HIS A 63 -25.46 18.62 -12.30
N HIS A 64 -25.53 19.28 -13.45
CA HIS A 64 -24.40 19.35 -14.36
C HIS A 64 -23.24 20.14 -13.73
N LYS A 65 -23.52 21.32 -13.17
CA LYS A 65 -22.53 22.14 -12.48
C LYS A 65 -21.85 21.38 -11.33
N LYS A 66 -22.63 20.72 -10.46
CA LYS A 66 -22.08 19.90 -9.38
C LYS A 66 -21.20 18.75 -9.88
N ARG A 67 -21.55 18.14 -11.02
CA ARG A 67 -20.74 17.08 -11.65
C ARG A 67 -19.42 17.62 -12.17
N GLU A 68 -19.42 18.77 -12.83
CA GLU A 68 -18.18 19.41 -13.31
C GLU A 68 -17.29 19.84 -12.14
N GLU A 69 -17.85 20.48 -11.11
CA GLU A 69 -17.09 20.86 -9.90
C GLU A 69 -16.45 19.65 -9.21
N ALA A 70 -17.19 18.53 -9.11
CA ALA A 70 -16.66 17.28 -8.57
C ALA A 70 -15.54 16.71 -9.46
N ARG A 71 -15.73 16.73 -10.79
CA ARG A 71 -14.71 16.28 -11.75
C ARG A 71 -13.44 17.10 -11.61
N ASP A 72 -13.53 18.42 -11.53
CA ASP A 72 -12.37 19.32 -11.37
C ASP A 72 -11.67 19.12 -10.03
N HIS A 73 -12.43 18.91 -8.95
CA HIS A 73 -11.86 18.62 -7.64
C HIS A 73 -11.08 17.29 -7.64
N PHE A 74 -11.67 16.23 -8.18
CA PHE A 74 -10.99 14.92 -8.26
C PHE A 74 -9.84 14.92 -9.26
N GLY A 75 -9.97 15.62 -10.39
CA GLY A 75 -8.89 15.80 -11.37
C GLY A 75 -7.67 16.48 -10.75
N ARG A 76 -7.88 17.56 -9.99
CA ARG A 76 -6.80 18.22 -9.22
C ARG A 76 -6.17 17.29 -8.19
N LYS A 77 -6.97 16.50 -7.46
CA LYS A 77 -6.45 15.55 -6.47
C LYS A 77 -5.60 14.44 -7.11
N LEU A 78 -6.04 13.91 -8.25
CA LEU A 78 -5.30 12.90 -9.02
C LEU A 78 -3.97 13.47 -9.50
N ASN A 79 -3.98 14.67 -10.09
CA ASN A 79 -2.76 15.32 -10.56
C ASN A 79 -1.76 15.56 -9.41
N ASN A 80 -2.24 16.01 -8.25
CA ASN A 80 -1.39 16.19 -7.07
C ASN A 80 -0.77 14.87 -6.59
N LEU A 81 -1.54 13.77 -6.60
CA LEU A 81 -1.02 12.45 -6.24
C LEU A 81 0.03 11.96 -7.24
N ASP A 82 -0.17 12.22 -8.53
CA ASP A 82 0.79 11.84 -9.57
C ASP A 82 2.11 12.62 -9.44
N ILE A 83 2.04 13.93 -9.17
CA ILE A 83 3.20 14.77 -8.85
C ILE A 83 3.94 14.24 -7.62
N LEU A 84 3.21 13.88 -6.55
CA LEU A 84 3.81 13.31 -5.34
C LEU A 84 4.49 11.96 -5.63
N MET A 85 3.81 11.08 -6.36
CA MET A 85 4.35 9.77 -6.73
C MET A 85 5.66 9.93 -7.51
N ASN A 86 5.66 10.80 -8.52
CA ASN A 86 6.85 11.07 -9.33
C ASN A 86 8.00 11.66 -8.50
N ARG A 87 7.69 12.50 -7.50
CA ARG A 87 8.70 13.05 -6.57
C ARG A 87 9.39 11.98 -5.73
N TYR A 88 8.70 10.89 -5.39
CA TYR A 88 9.25 9.83 -4.52
C TYR A 88 9.84 8.63 -5.28
N ILE A 89 9.44 8.41 -6.54
CA ILE A 89 9.95 7.29 -7.35
C ILE A 89 11.47 7.39 -7.55
N GLU A 90 11.99 8.54 -7.96
CA GLU A 90 13.42 8.68 -8.25
C GLU A 90 14.30 8.51 -6.99
N PRO A 91 14.00 9.15 -5.84
CA PRO A 91 14.71 8.89 -4.59
C PRO A 91 14.66 7.42 -4.17
N LEU A 92 13.50 6.78 -4.28
CA LEU A 92 13.34 5.37 -3.92
C LEU A 92 14.22 4.47 -4.80
N ASN A 93 14.27 4.72 -6.11
CA ASN A 93 15.13 4.00 -7.03
C ASN A 93 16.62 4.19 -6.70
N LYS A 94 17.03 5.41 -6.33
CA LYS A 94 18.40 5.68 -5.87
C LYS A 94 18.74 4.91 -4.60
N VAL A 95 17.83 4.82 -3.63
CA VAL A 95 18.02 4.03 -2.39
C VAL A 95 18.11 2.54 -2.70
N LYS A 96 17.22 2.00 -3.54
CA LYS A 96 17.26 0.60 -3.99
C LYS A 96 18.59 0.26 -4.65
N PHE A 97 19.07 1.12 -5.54
CA PHE A 97 20.37 0.95 -6.20
C PHE A 97 21.53 0.94 -5.19
N LYS A 98 21.57 1.91 -4.26
CA LYS A 98 22.61 1.96 -3.22
C LYS A 98 22.59 0.71 -2.33
N ASN A 99 21.41 0.22 -1.95
CA ASN A 99 21.29 -0.99 -1.15
C ASN A 99 21.78 -2.24 -1.90
N SER A 100 21.47 -2.36 -3.20
CA SER A 100 22.00 -3.42 -4.04
C SER A 100 23.53 -3.39 -4.10
N LEU A 101 24.13 -2.21 -4.29
CA LEU A 101 25.59 -2.05 -4.30
C LEU A 101 26.23 -2.45 -2.97
N LEU A 102 25.62 -2.05 -1.84
CA LEU A 102 26.10 -2.40 -0.51
C LEU A 102 26.01 -3.91 -0.26
N HIS A 103 24.95 -4.56 -0.74
CA HIS A 103 24.78 -6.00 -0.61
C HIS A 103 25.88 -6.76 -1.38
N GLU A 104 26.13 -6.40 -2.64
CA GLU A 104 27.21 -6.99 -3.44
C GLU A 104 28.58 -6.77 -2.80
N ARG A 105 28.84 -5.57 -2.27
CA ARG A 105 30.10 -5.29 -1.56
C ARG A 105 30.25 -6.14 -0.30
N ARG A 106 29.19 -6.32 0.49
CA ARG A 106 29.22 -7.18 1.69
C ARG A 106 29.51 -8.63 1.31
N LYS A 107 28.87 -9.14 0.25
CA LYS A 107 29.11 -10.49 -0.26
C LYS A 107 30.56 -10.69 -0.66
N TYR A 108 31.11 -9.78 -1.47
CA TYR A 108 32.52 -9.81 -1.87
C TYR A 108 33.48 -9.79 -0.68
N LEU A 109 33.24 -8.91 0.31
CA LEU A 109 34.09 -8.83 1.49
C LEU A 109 34.01 -10.10 2.35
N ALA A 110 32.83 -10.69 2.50
CA ALA A 110 32.66 -11.95 3.22
C ALA A 110 33.41 -13.10 2.52
N GLU A 111 33.34 -13.19 1.20
CA GLU A 111 34.11 -14.17 0.42
C GLU A 111 35.62 -13.96 0.56
N ARG A 112 36.10 -12.72 0.45
CA ARG A 112 37.53 -12.38 0.66
C ARG A 112 38.01 -12.68 2.07
N TRP A 113 37.16 -12.45 3.08
CA TRP A 113 37.49 -12.76 4.46
C TRP A 113 37.70 -14.26 4.66
N LYS A 114 36.79 -15.10 4.17
CA LYS A 114 36.93 -16.57 4.23
C LYS A 114 38.24 -17.06 3.59
N VAL A 115 38.63 -16.47 2.46
CA VAL A 115 39.91 -16.80 1.82
C VAL A 115 41.09 -16.44 2.72
N LYS A 116 41.10 -15.24 3.31
CA LYS A 116 42.17 -14.82 4.24
C LYS A 116 42.20 -15.66 5.51
N GLU A 117 41.05 -15.94 6.09
CA GLU A 117 40.91 -16.81 7.26
C GLU A 117 41.54 -18.18 7.00
N THR A 118 41.23 -18.79 5.85
CA THR A 118 41.83 -20.06 5.43
C THR A 118 43.35 -19.95 5.29
N GLN A 119 43.86 -18.87 4.70
CA GLN A 119 45.30 -18.62 4.57
C GLN A 119 45.97 -18.51 5.95
N TYR A 120 45.38 -17.75 6.88
CA TYR A 120 45.90 -17.62 8.24
C TYR A 120 45.94 -18.96 8.98
N ILE A 121 44.88 -19.77 8.87
CA ILE A 121 44.85 -21.11 9.48
C ILE A 121 45.97 -21.98 8.93
N VAL A 122 46.19 -21.99 7.61
CA VAL A 122 47.28 -22.75 6.97
C VAL A 122 48.65 -22.28 7.47
N THR A 123 48.90 -20.97 7.46
CA THR A 123 50.17 -20.41 7.94
C THR A 123 50.41 -20.71 9.41
N LEU A 124 49.38 -20.65 10.25
CA LEU A 124 49.48 -20.94 11.68
C LEU A 124 49.82 -22.42 11.93
N ASN A 125 49.26 -23.33 11.13
CA ASN A 125 49.61 -24.75 11.18
C ASN A 125 51.05 -25.01 10.72
N GLN A 126 51.52 -24.33 9.67
CA GLN A 126 52.91 -24.41 9.23
C GLN A 126 53.88 -23.91 10.31
N ILE A 127 53.56 -22.80 10.98
CA ILE A 127 54.37 -22.28 12.10
C ILE A 127 54.41 -23.29 13.26
N LYS A 128 53.26 -23.85 13.65
CA LYS A 128 53.21 -24.88 14.70
C LYS A 128 54.08 -26.09 14.36
N GLU A 129 54.03 -26.55 13.12
CA GLU A 129 54.85 -27.66 12.65
C GLU A 129 56.35 -27.32 12.70
N GLN A 130 56.75 -26.14 12.24
CA GLN A 130 58.14 -25.67 12.34
C GLN A 130 58.63 -25.57 13.80
N ILE A 131 57.77 -25.10 14.71
CA ILE A 131 58.08 -25.07 16.15
C ILE A 131 58.29 -26.49 16.68
N ASN A 132 57.42 -27.44 16.32
CA ASN A 132 57.54 -28.83 16.75
C ASN A 132 58.83 -29.49 16.23
N GLN A 133 59.17 -29.26 14.95
CA GLN A 133 60.42 -29.74 14.38
C GLN A 133 61.66 -29.15 15.07
N THR A 134 61.61 -27.85 15.41
CA THR A 134 62.69 -27.18 16.13
C THR A 134 62.84 -27.73 17.55
N ARG A 135 61.72 -27.95 18.27
CA ARG A 135 61.70 -28.60 19.58
C ARG A 135 62.29 -30.01 19.52
N ALA A 136 61.86 -30.83 18.55
CA ALA A 136 62.38 -32.18 18.38
C ALA A 136 63.90 -32.19 18.12
N LYS A 137 64.41 -31.29 17.27
CA LYS A 137 65.86 -31.12 17.05
C LYS A 137 66.60 -30.72 18.33
N LEU A 138 66.06 -29.77 19.11
CA LEU A 138 66.64 -29.37 20.40
C LEU A 138 66.68 -30.54 21.39
N THR A 139 65.59 -31.31 21.50
CA THR A 139 65.55 -32.51 22.35
C THR A 139 66.60 -33.54 21.93
N ALA A 140 66.77 -33.79 20.63
CA ALA A 140 67.81 -34.70 20.12
C ALA A 140 69.23 -34.21 20.45
N VAL A 141 69.50 -32.91 20.27
CA VAL A 141 70.79 -32.29 20.64
C VAL A 141 71.03 -32.40 22.15
N ASN A 142 70.02 -32.15 22.97
CA ASN A 142 70.13 -32.26 24.43
C ASN A 142 70.36 -33.71 24.89
N MET A 143 69.70 -34.69 24.28
CA MET A 143 69.96 -36.11 24.55
C MET A 143 71.40 -36.51 24.18
N HIS A 144 71.91 -36.05 23.04
CA HIS A 144 73.31 -36.26 22.67
C HIS A 144 74.31 -35.58 23.63
N ARG A 145 73.95 -34.43 24.22
CA ARG A 145 74.78 -33.79 25.25
C ARG A 145 74.78 -34.59 26.55
N MET A 146 73.62 -35.02 27.03
CA MET A 146 73.52 -35.87 28.22
C MET A 146 74.29 -37.19 28.06
N GLN A 147 74.24 -37.82 26.87
CA GLN A 147 75.05 -39.01 26.58
C GLN A 147 76.57 -38.74 26.56
N ARG A 148 77.01 -37.51 26.27
CA ARG A 148 78.44 -37.13 26.38
C ARG A 148 78.85 -36.84 27.82
N ASP A 149 77.91 -36.38 28.64
CA ASP A 149 78.14 -36.09 30.07
C ASP A 149 78.13 -37.36 30.95
N GLU A 150 77.59 -38.48 30.47
CA GLU A 150 77.68 -39.82 31.10
C GLU A 150 79.04 -40.53 30.87
N SER A 151 80.04 -39.83 30.29
CA SER A 151 81.41 -40.32 30.20
C SER A 151 82.03 -40.54 31.59
N PRO A 152 82.63 -41.70 31.90
CA PRO A 152 83.12 -42.06 33.25
C PRO A 152 84.36 -41.27 33.70
N PHE A 153 84.82 -40.29 32.91
CA PHE A 153 86.00 -39.49 33.20
C PHE A 153 85.66 -38.00 33.26
N ARG A 154 84.89 -37.56 34.27
CA ARG A 154 84.95 -36.16 34.73
C ARG A 154 84.43 -35.95 36.15
N ASN A 155 85.15 -35.07 36.86
CA ASN A 155 84.85 -34.59 38.21
C ASN A 155 83.57 -33.72 38.25
N PRO A 156 82.88 -33.64 39.40
CA PRO A 156 81.66 -32.86 39.52
C PRO A 156 81.95 -31.36 39.37
N ILE A 157 81.20 -30.71 38.49
CA ILE A 157 81.15 -29.25 38.35
C ILE A 157 80.05 -28.75 39.30
N PRO A 158 80.23 -27.62 40.02
CA PRO A 158 79.19 -27.10 40.91
C PRO A 158 77.95 -26.72 40.10
N SER A 159 76.78 -27.13 40.60
CA SER A 159 75.48 -26.79 40.04
C SER A 159 75.18 -25.31 40.26
N GLU A 160 75.42 -24.48 39.25
CA GLU A 160 74.67 -23.24 39.07
C GLU A 160 73.67 -23.50 37.93
N ASP A 161 72.39 -23.59 38.28
CA ASP A 161 71.28 -23.78 37.34
C ASP A 161 71.25 -22.62 36.32
N PRO A 162 71.53 -22.86 35.02
CA PRO A 162 71.48 -21.78 34.03
C PRO A 162 70.04 -21.50 33.56
N LEU A 163 69.04 -22.23 34.05
CA LEU A 163 67.65 -22.12 33.58
C LEU A 163 66.86 -20.98 34.23
N GLU A 164 67.30 -20.41 35.34
CA GLU A 164 66.57 -19.29 35.96
C GLU A 164 66.85 -17.94 35.31
N VAL A 165 67.95 -17.79 34.58
CA VAL A 165 68.33 -16.49 33.99
C VAL A 165 67.71 -16.28 32.60
N PHE A 166 67.39 -17.34 31.85
CA PHE A 166 66.79 -17.20 30.51
C PHE A 166 65.26 -17.05 30.50
N LEU A 167 64.56 -17.41 31.58
CA LEU A 167 63.09 -17.25 31.67
C LEU A 167 62.66 -15.85 32.14
N ALA A 168 63.60 -15.00 32.58
CA ALA A 168 63.30 -13.66 33.07
C ALA A 168 63.22 -12.58 31.97
N ASN A 169 63.70 -12.86 30.75
CA ASN A 169 63.84 -11.87 29.68
C ASN A 169 63.17 -12.28 28.36
N ASP A 170 61.99 -12.89 28.42
CA ASP A 170 61.14 -13.09 27.24
C ASP A 170 60.25 -11.85 27.03
N PRO A 171 60.43 -11.05 25.95
CA PRO A 171 59.58 -9.90 25.65
C PRO A 171 58.15 -10.30 25.21
N ILE A 172 57.84 -11.60 25.20
CA ILE A 172 56.56 -12.16 24.73
C ILE A 172 55.48 -12.08 25.82
N ARG A 173 55.84 -12.01 27.11
CA ARG A 173 54.83 -11.93 28.20
C ARG A 173 54.24 -10.54 28.44
N SER A 174 54.84 -9.47 27.93
CA SER A 174 54.38 -8.09 28.20
C SER A 174 53.49 -7.49 27.11
N MET A 175 53.16 -8.20 26.04
CA MET A 175 52.10 -7.75 25.14
C MET A 175 50.74 -8.17 25.72
N ASN A 176 50.17 -7.26 26.51
CA ASN A 176 48.74 -7.29 26.85
C ASN A 176 47.92 -7.17 25.56
N PHE A 177 47.62 -8.31 24.92
CA PHE A 177 46.55 -8.44 23.92
C PHE A 177 45.17 -8.50 24.61
N GLY A 178 44.93 -7.56 25.52
CA GLY A 178 43.77 -7.55 26.42
C GLY A 178 42.51 -6.90 25.87
N SER A 179 42.51 -6.37 24.65
CA SER A 179 41.30 -5.89 24.00
C SER A 179 41.00 -6.77 22.79
N ASN A 180 40.06 -7.70 22.96
CA ASN A 180 39.53 -8.50 21.86
C ASN A 180 38.88 -7.52 20.85
N PRO A 181 39.45 -7.30 19.66
CA PRO A 181 38.95 -6.31 18.70
C PRO A 181 37.52 -6.62 18.24
N GLU A 182 37.13 -7.89 18.27
CA GLU A 182 35.77 -8.34 17.96
C GLU A 182 34.77 -7.87 19.01
N ARG A 183 35.19 -7.79 20.28
CA ARG A 183 34.35 -7.32 21.39
C ARG A 183 34.18 -5.81 21.37
N ASP A 184 35.22 -5.07 20.98
CA ASP A 184 35.17 -3.62 20.84
C ASP A 184 34.43 -3.18 19.56
N TRP A 185 34.53 -3.95 18.47
CA TRP A 185 33.68 -3.75 17.28
C TRP A 185 32.23 -4.12 17.54
N ALA A 186 31.95 -5.24 18.21
CA ALA A 186 30.59 -5.60 18.59
C ALA A 186 29.99 -4.56 19.54
N ASN A 187 30.74 -4.07 20.54
CA ASN A 187 30.24 -3.03 21.43
C ASN A 187 30.10 -1.66 20.73
N ALA A 188 30.94 -1.30 19.76
CA ALA A 188 30.78 -0.08 18.97
C ALA A 188 29.61 -0.17 17.96
N PHE A 189 29.35 -1.36 17.41
CA PHE A 189 28.21 -1.64 16.54
C PHE A 189 26.89 -1.64 17.31
N MET A 190 26.86 -2.28 18.49
CA MET A 190 25.68 -2.34 19.38
C MET A 190 25.40 -1.04 20.15
N ASN A 191 26.42 -0.20 20.43
CA ASN A 191 26.21 1.10 21.11
C ASN A 191 25.66 2.20 20.18
N THR A 192 25.65 1.99 18.87
CA THR A 192 24.94 2.91 18.00
C THR A 192 23.47 2.52 17.92
N ASN A 193 22.61 3.48 18.24
CA ASN A 193 21.14 3.56 18.12
C ASN A 193 20.50 3.07 16.78
N PHE A 194 21.13 2.16 16.05
CA PHE A 194 20.75 1.63 14.76
C PHE A 194 19.80 0.44 14.87
N GLU A 195 20.01 -0.51 15.79
CA GLU A 195 19.11 -1.67 15.95
C GLU A 195 17.74 -1.25 16.47
N ILE A 196 17.67 -0.37 17.47
CA ILE A 196 16.40 0.16 18.01
C ILE A 196 15.62 0.95 16.94
N LYS A 197 16.32 1.70 16.07
CA LYS A 197 15.66 2.44 14.97
C LYS A 197 15.19 1.52 13.86
N PHE A 198 15.93 0.46 13.55
CA PHE A 198 15.57 -0.46 12.49
C PHE A 198 14.35 -1.32 12.88
N ASP A 199 14.30 -1.80 14.12
CA ASP A 199 13.13 -2.54 14.62
C ASP A 199 11.90 -1.64 14.77
N ALA A 200 12.08 -0.36 15.12
CA ALA A 200 10.99 0.62 15.11
C ALA A 200 10.46 0.87 13.69
N ASP A 201 11.35 1.03 12.71
CA ASP A 201 11.00 1.23 11.30
C ASP A 201 10.31 -0.01 10.71
N ILE A 202 10.76 -1.23 11.04
CA ILE A 202 10.11 -2.48 10.63
C ILE A 202 8.69 -2.56 11.21
N ASN A 203 8.55 -2.34 12.52
CA ASN A 203 7.25 -2.37 13.18
C ASN A 203 6.28 -1.32 12.64
N GLU A 204 6.78 -0.12 12.30
CA GLU A 204 5.96 0.92 11.68
C GLU A 204 5.54 0.55 10.25
N LYS A 205 6.44 -0.09 9.48
CA LYS A 205 6.11 -0.58 8.13
C LYS A 205 5.12 -1.74 8.15
N GLU A 206 5.23 -2.66 9.08
CA GLU A 206 4.26 -3.74 9.26
C GLU A 206 2.87 -3.21 9.66
N LYS A 207 2.80 -2.22 10.54
CA LYS A 207 1.54 -1.52 10.86
C LYS A 207 0.92 -0.87 9.62
N GLN A 208 1.72 -0.18 8.80
CA GLN A 208 1.25 0.43 7.56
C GLN A 208 0.72 -0.61 6.57
N ILE A 209 1.39 -1.76 6.43
CA ILE A 209 0.94 -2.87 5.58
C ILE A 209 -0.40 -3.43 6.06
N ASN A 210 -0.53 -3.70 7.36
CA ASN A 210 -1.76 -4.25 7.93
C ASN A 210 -2.96 -3.29 7.75
N MET A 211 -2.76 -1.99 7.94
CA MET A 211 -3.80 -0.98 7.67
C MET A 211 -4.20 -0.94 6.19
N LEU A 212 -3.23 -1.08 5.27
CA LEU A 212 -3.50 -1.06 3.84
C LEU A 212 -4.26 -2.32 3.41
N GLN A 213 -3.88 -3.48 3.93
CA GLN A 213 -4.58 -4.75 3.69
C GLN A 213 -6.02 -4.70 4.18
N GLU A 214 -6.27 -4.15 5.38
CA GLU A 214 -7.63 -3.99 5.90
C GLU A 214 -8.45 -3.00 5.06
N SER A 215 -7.85 -1.89 4.63
CA SER A 215 -8.50 -0.93 3.73
C SER A 215 -8.89 -1.59 2.40
N CYS A 216 -7.99 -2.37 1.80
CA CYS A 216 -8.26 -3.16 0.60
C CYS A 216 -9.40 -4.16 0.81
N ARG A 217 -9.44 -4.84 1.96
CA ARG A 217 -10.50 -5.80 2.31
C ARG A 217 -11.86 -5.11 2.43
N VAL A 218 -11.94 -3.97 3.11
CA VAL A 218 -13.17 -3.16 3.23
C VAL A 218 -13.63 -2.65 1.86
N LEU A 219 -12.72 -2.15 1.03
CA LEU A 219 -13.04 -1.71 -0.33
C LEU A 219 -13.55 -2.86 -1.20
N HIS A 220 -12.95 -4.04 -1.08
CA HIS A 220 -13.40 -5.24 -1.78
C HIS A 220 -14.82 -5.64 -1.35
N GLN A 221 -15.12 -5.65 -0.05
CA GLN A 221 -16.46 -5.91 0.47
C GLN A 221 -17.48 -4.86 -0.02
N ARG A 222 -17.11 -3.57 -0.04
CA ARG A 222 -17.95 -2.51 -0.60
C ARG A 222 -18.21 -2.71 -2.08
N LYS A 223 -17.19 -3.06 -2.86
CA LYS A 223 -17.32 -3.38 -4.29
C LYS A 223 -18.30 -4.53 -4.49
N LEU A 224 -18.16 -5.62 -3.74
CA LEU A 224 -19.06 -6.77 -3.82
C LEU A 224 -20.52 -6.39 -3.48
N ARG A 225 -20.73 -5.58 -2.44
CA ARG A 225 -22.06 -5.09 -2.05
C ARG A 225 -22.67 -4.21 -3.12
N LEU A 226 -21.90 -3.28 -3.68
CA LEU A 226 -22.33 -2.44 -4.80
C LEU A 226 -22.68 -3.26 -6.03
N SER A 227 -21.88 -4.28 -6.37
CA SER A 227 -22.18 -5.19 -7.48
C SER A 227 -23.47 -5.99 -7.26
N LYS A 228 -23.77 -6.41 -6.02
CA LYS A 228 -25.06 -7.05 -5.70
C LYS A 228 -26.22 -6.08 -5.85
N LEU A 229 -26.13 -4.89 -5.28
CA LEU A 229 -27.16 -3.86 -5.41
C LEU A 229 -27.41 -3.45 -6.86
N LEU A 230 -26.36 -3.38 -7.68
CA LEU A 230 -26.49 -3.08 -9.11
C LEU A 230 -27.21 -4.20 -9.88
N LYS A 231 -26.93 -5.46 -9.53
CA LYS A 231 -27.64 -6.63 -10.11
C LYS A 231 -29.11 -6.64 -9.69
N GLU A 232 -29.39 -6.41 -8.41
CA GLU A 232 -30.76 -6.34 -7.87
C GLU A 232 -31.55 -5.19 -8.51
N LYS A 233 -30.93 -4.02 -8.68
CA LYS A 233 -31.54 -2.88 -9.39
C LYS A 233 -31.83 -3.20 -10.87
N ASN A 234 -30.90 -3.83 -11.57
CA ASN A 234 -31.10 -4.21 -12.96
C ASN A 234 -32.18 -5.30 -13.15
N GLN A 235 -32.44 -6.10 -12.13
CA GLN A 235 -33.52 -7.09 -12.11
C GLN A 235 -34.89 -6.47 -11.77
N THR A 236 -34.93 -5.43 -10.94
CA THR A 236 -36.17 -4.71 -10.65
C THR A 236 -36.57 -3.70 -11.73
N GLU A 237 -35.61 -3.17 -12.50
CA GLU A 237 -35.87 -2.28 -13.66
C GLU A 237 -36.19 -3.03 -14.97
N ASN A 238 -36.08 -4.37 -15.01
CA ASN A 238 -36.51 -5.22 -16.14
C ASN A 238 -37.19 -6.51 -15.62
N PRO A 239 -38.46 -6.47 -15.19
CA PRO A 239 -39.15 -7.66 -14.73
C PRO A 239 -39.75 -8.50 -15.88
N GLU A 240 -39.69 -8.06 -17.14
CA GLU A 240 -40.28 -8.80 -18.28
C GLU A 240 -39.36 -8.82 -19.51
N LYS A 241 -38.60 -9.92 -19.62
CA LYS A 241 -38.42 -10.70 -20.85
C LYS A 241 -38.34 -12.18 -20.49
#